data_AF-E1ZJW1-F1
#
_entry.id   AF-E1ZJW1-F1
#
_cell.length_a   1.000
_cell.length_b   1.000
_cell.length_c   1.000
_cell.angle_alpha   90.00
_cell.angle_beta   90.00
_cell.angle_gamma   90.00
#
_symmetry.space_group_name_H-M   'P 1'
#
loop_
_entity.id
_entity.type
_entity.pdbx_description
1 polymer ?
#
loop_
_entity_poly.entity_id
_entity_poly.type
_entity_poly.pdbx_seq_one_letter_code
_entity_poly.pdbx_strand_id
1 'polypeptide(L)'
;CHVCNEEDEDEEDFIVQCGKCKLFVHMCCYGIRQAPHGKLWLCDVCSLSLEKPPPCALCPVLGGALKRTTCGRWAHPTCALWLPETSLDATASHHLLHGLVQGVQKVHRSRFQLTCQLCRQQHGACMQCCETRCYAGFHPLCARQAGYQMEV
;
A
#
# COMPACT_ATOMS: atom_id res chain seq x y z
N CYS A 1 -11.92 -1.59 2.19
CA CYS A 1 -10.94 -0.80 1.38
C CYS A 1 -9.60 -1.53 1.27
N HIS A 2 -9.00 -1.61 0.08
CA HIS A 2 -7.75 -2.34 -0.17
C HIS A 2 -6.49 -1.69 0.42
N VAL A 3 -6.59 -0.50 1.02
CA VAL A 3 -5.46 0.22 1.64
C VAL A 3 -5.51 0.15 3.17
N CYS A 4 -6.60 0.58 3.80
CA CYS A 4 -6.74 0.55 5.27
C CYS A 4 -7.35 -0.74 5.82
N ASN A 5 -7.98 -1.57 4.98
CA ASN A 5 -8.72 -2.77 5.37
C ASN A 5 -10.09 -2.54 6.05
N GLU A 6 -10.57 -1.30 6.14
CA GLU A 6 -11.87 -0.96 6.71
C GLU A 6 -12.99 -0.93 5.65
N GLU A 7 -14.23 -1.20 6.06
CA GLU A 7 -15.42 -1.20 5.20
C GLU A 7 -16.27 0.08 5.33
N ASP A 8 -16.07 0.87 6.38
CA ASP A 8 -16.89 2.05 6.70
C ASP A 8 -16.73 3.17 5.66
N GLU A 9 -17.79 3.94 5.41
CA GLU A 9 -17.76 5.13 4.54
C GLU A 9 -18.22 6.35 5.34
N ASP A 10 -17.54 7.48 5.14
CA ASP A 10 -17.91 8.77 5.71
C ASP A 10 -18.47 9.71 4.63
N GLU A 11 -19.19 10.77 5.05
CA GLU A 11 -19.83 11.74 4.14
C GLU A 11 -18.88 12.41 3.13
N GLU A 12 -17.57 12.42 3.40
CA GLU A 12 -16.53 13.00 2.55
C GLU A 12 -15.49 11.97 2.04
N ASP A 13 -15.53 10.71 2.51
CA ASP A 13 -14.56 9.65 2.18
C ASP A 13 -15.23 8.37 1.67
N PHE A 14 -15.79 8.44 0.47
CA PHE A 14 -16.46 7.30 -0.16
C PHE A 14 -15.49 6.21 -0.63
N ILE A 15 -15.98 4.97 -0.71
CA ILE A 15 -15.26 3.90 -1.40
C ILE A 15 -15.48 4.04 -2.91
N VAL A 16 -14.38 4.14 -3.65
CA VAL A 16 -14.38 4.19 -5.12
C VAL A 16 -13.88 2.86 -5.68
N GLN A 17 -14.58 2.36 -6.70
CA GLN A 17 -14.20 1.15 -7.43
C GLN A 17 -13.52 1.49 -8.76
N CYS A 18 -12.36 0.88 -9.03
CA CYS A 18 -11.71 0.97 -10.33
C CYS A 18 -12.53 0.25 -11.41
N GLY A 19 -12.84 0.94 -12.50
CA GLY A 19 -13.60 0.41 -13.63
C GLY A 19 -13.01 -0.85 -14.27
N LYS A 20 -11.67 -0.95 -14.32
CA LYS A 20 -10.93 -2.02 -15.01
C LYS A 20 -10.58 -3.19 -14.09
N CYS A 21 -9.84 -2.94 -13.01
CA CYS A 21 -9.34 -4.02 -12.12
C CYS A 21 -10.23 -4.30 -10.90
N LYS A 22 -11.34 -3.58 -10.73
CA LYS A 22 -12.28 -3.72 -9.61
C LYS A 22 -11.68 -3.49 -8.22
N LEU A 23 -10.55 -2.79 -8.16
CA LEU A 23 -9.93 -2.34 -6.91
C LEU A 23 -10.88 -1.37 -6.18
N PHE A 24 -11.15 -1.64 -4.89
CA PHE A 24 -11.94 -0.76 -4.01
C PHE A 24 -11.03 -0.04 -3.02
N VAL A 25 -11.10 1.29 -2.98
CA VAL A 25 -10.33 2.13 -2.06
C VAL A 25 -11.16 3.31 -1.58
N HIS A 26 -10.96 3.71 -0.32
CA HIS A 26 -11.40 5.03 0.13
C HIS A 26 -10.70 6.13 -0.67
N MET A 27 -11.39 7.25 -0.82
CA MET A 27 -10.85 8.43 -1.46
C MET A 27 -9.61 8.94 -0.72
N CYS A 28 -9.66 9.09 0.60
CA CYS A 28 -8.54 9.53 1.42
C CYS A 28 -7.39 8.53 1.39
N CYS A 29 -7.69 7.23 1.51
CA CYS A 29 -6.67 6.19 1.49
C CYS A 29 -5.89 6.10 0.18
N TYR A 30 -6.46 6.58 -0.93
CA TYR A 30 -5.83 6.54 -2.25
C TYR A 30 -5.58 7.92 -2.86
N GLY A 31 -5.78 9.00 -2.09
CA GLY A 31 -5.54 10.39 -2.50
C GLY A 31 -6.44 10.87 -3.64
N ILE A 32 -7.70 10.45 -3.67
CA ILE A 32 -8.70 10.87 -4.66
C ILE A 32 -9.35 12.17 -4.15
N ARG A 33 -9.16 13.28 -4.87
CA ARG A 33 -9.64 14.61 -4.45
C ARG A 33 -11.14 14.85 -4.60
N GLN A 34 -11.74 14.20 -5.60
CA GLN A 34 -13.13 14.44 -5.94
C GLN A 34 -13.76 13.13 -6.39
N ALA A 35 -14.97 12.87 -5.88
CA ALA A 35 -15.74 11.70 -6.26
C ALA A 35 -16.00 11.73 -7.78
N PRO A 36 -15.97 10.57 -8.47
CA PRO A 36 -16.15 10.52 -9.91
C PRO A 36 -17.65 10.59 -10.27
N HIS A 37 -18.31 11.73 -10.02
CA HIS A 37 -19.76 11.98 -10.22
C HIS A 37 -20.29 11.46 -11.58
N GLY A 38 -20.73 10.19 -11.61
CA GLY A 38 -21.20 9.50 -12.84
C GLY A 38 -20.11 9.18 -13.87
N LYS A 39 -18.83 9.37 -13.55
CA LYS A 39 -17.69 9.07 -14.44
C LYS A 39 -16.99 7.78 -14.02
N LEU A 40 -16.39 7.09 -14.98
CA LEU A 40 -15.55 5.93 -14.68
C LEU A 40 -14.24 6.37 -14.02
N TRP A 41 -13.94 5.84 -12.84
CA TRP A 41 -12.65 6.04 -12.20
C TRP A 41 -11.69 4.88 -12.49
N LEU A 42 -10.41 5.21 -12.73
CA LEU A 42 -9.33 4.24 -12.93
C LEU A 42 -8.23 4.50 -11.89
N CYS A 43 -7.72 3.42 -11.29
CA CYS A 43 -6.55 3.53 -10.41
C CYS A 43 -5.29 3.91 -11.19
N ASP A 44 -4.25 4.35 -10.48
CA ASP A 44 -2.99 4.84 -11.06
C ASP A 44 -2.32 3.84 -12.02
N VAL A 45 -2.51 2.53 -11.80
CA VAL A 45 -1.99 1.50 -12.69
C VAL A 45 -2.84 1.33 -13.94
N CYS A 46 -4.17 1.32 -13.78
CA CYS A 46 -5.09 1.11 -14.89
C CYS A 46 -5.13 2.29 -15.86
N SER A 47 -4.90 3.52 -15.37
CA SER A 47 -4.83 4.72 -16.20
C SER A 47 -3.63 4.71 -17.17
N LEU A 48 -2.57 3.97 -16.85
CA LEU A 48 -1.40 3.80 -17.71
C LEU A 48 -1.59 2.78 -18.83
N SER A 49 -2.71 2.04 -18.82
CA SER A 49 -3.04 1.03 -19.83
C SER A 49 -1.96 -0.04 -20.05
N LEU A 50 -1.21 -0.38 -18.99
CA LEU A 50 -0.19 -1.43 -19.03
C LEU A 50 -0.84 -2.82 -19.23
N GLU A 51 -0.12 -3.73 -19.92
CA GLU A 51 -0.54 -5.13 -20.06
C GLU A 51 -0.50 -5.88 -18.74
N LYS A 52 0.52 -5.62 -17.91
CA LYS A 52 0.71 -6.22 -16.59
C LYS A 52 0.93 -5.14 -15.54
N PRO A 53 0.38 -5.31 -14.32
CA PRO A 53 0.64 -4.36 -13.25
C PRO A 53 2.12 -4.39 -12.86
N PRO A 54 2.73 -3.23 -12.56
CA PRO A 54 4.11 -3.17 -12.10
C PRO A 54 4.24 -3.85 -10.73
N PRO A 55 5.39 -4.46 -10.42
CA PRO A 55 5.60 -5.09 -9.12
C PRO A 55 5.76 -4.05 -8.02
N CYS A 56 5.36 -4.41 -6.81
CA CYS A 56 5.67 -3.63 -5.62
C CYS A 56 7.17 -3.74 -5.29
N ALA A 57 7.79 -2.60 -4.99
CA ALA A 57 9.18 -2.51 -4.57
C ALA A 57 9.46 -3.07 -3.17
N LEU A 58 8.42 -3.36 -2.39
CA LEU A 58 8.51 -3.65 -0.95
C LEU A 58 7.96 -5.04 -0.59
N CYS A 59 7.30 -5.75 -1.50
CA CYS A 59 6.79 -7.10 -1.23
C CYS A 59 6.63 -7.91 -2.53
N PRO A 60 6.43 -9.24 -2.45
CA PRO A 60 6.27 -10.10 -3.63
C PRO A 60 4.82 -10.19 -4.12
N VAL A 61 3.85 -9.55 -3.45
CA VAL A 61 2.42 -9.64 -3.80
C VAL A 61 2.17 -8.86 -5.08
N LEU A 62 1.46 -9.48 -6.02
CA LEU A 62 1.07 -8.87 -7.30
C LEU A 62 -0.32 -8.24 -7.22
N GLY A 63 -0.53 -7.15 -7.96
CA GLY A 63 -1.81 -6.46 -8.04
C GLY A 63 -2.13 -5.60 -6.80
N GLY A 64 -3.41 -5.34 -6.55
CA GLY A 64 -3.86 -4.47 -5.46
C GLY A 64 -3.66 -2.98 -5.71
N ALA A 65 -3.82 -2.18 -4.65
CA ALA A 65 -3.63 -0.74 -4.71
C ALA A 65 -2.14 -0.39 -4.79
N LEU A 66 -1.71 0.26 -5.87
CA LEU A 66 -0.31 0.68 -6.05
C LEU A 66 -0.24 2.18 -6.26
N LYS A 67 0.82 2.79 -5.72
CA LYS A 67 1.20 4.19 -5.95
C LYS A 67 2.62 4.26 -6.48
N ARG A 68 2.88 5.26 -7.31
CA ARG A 68 4.23 5.51 -7.84
C ARG A 68 5.13 6.02 -6.70
N THR A 69 6.41 5.65 -6.72
CA THR A 69 7.38 6.11 -5.72
C THR A 69 8.15 7.33 -6.25
N THR A 70 8.79 8.09 -5.36
CA THR A 70 9.67 9.20 -5.75
C THR A 70 10.92 8.75 -6.51
N CYS A 71 11.32 7.48 -6.39
CA CYS A 71 12.38 6.86 -7.18
C CYS A 71 11.88 6.19 -8.48
N GLY A 72 10.65 6.46 -8.91
CA GLY A 72 10.11 5.98 -10.19
C GLY A 72 9.66 4.52 -10.20
N ARG A 73 9.70 3.82 -9.06
CA ARG A 73 9.15 2.47 -8.87
C ARG A 73 7.68 2.52 -8.45
N TRP A 74 7.12 1.38 -8.05
CA TRP A 74 5.77 1.25 -7.52
C TRP A 74 5.80 0.59 -6.15
N ALA A 75 4.88 0.96 -5.27
CA ALA A 75 4.72 0.30 -3.99
C ALA A 75 3.26 0.31 -3.56
N HIS A 76 2.86 -0.70 -2.79
CA HIS A 76 1.56 -0.66 -2.11
C HIS A 76 1.58 0.44 -1.05
N PRO A 77 0.54 1.28 -0.96
CA PRO A 77 0.37 2.22 0.16
C PRO A 77 0.50 1.52 1.52
N THR A 78 -0.12 0.34 1.68
CA THR A 78 0.01 -0.48 2.88
C THR A 78 1.45 -0.89 3.17
N CYS A 79 2.24 -1.29 2.17
CA CYS A 79 3.65 -1.61 2.42
C CYS A 79 4.45 -0.39 2.88
N ALA A 80 4.13 0.79 2.35
CA ALA A 80 4.79 2.04 2.73
C ALA A 80 4.39 2.54 4.12
N LEU A 81 3.12 2.38 4.52
CA LEU A 81 2.62 2.80 5.83
C LEU A 81 3.24 2.01 6.99
N TRP A 82 3.60 0.75 6.73
CA TRP A 82 4.06 -0.20 7.77
C TRP A 82 5.58 -0.40 7.80
N LEU A 83 6.33 0.41 7.06
CA LEU A 83 7.79 0.45 7.14
C LEU A 83 8.23 1.84 7.62
N PRO A 84 8.97 1.94 8.74
CA PRO A 84 9.32 3.23 9.35
C PRO A 84 10.08 4.20 8.45
N GLU A 85 10.83 3.68 7.46
CA GLU A 85 11.64 4.50 6.57
C GLU A 85 10.85 5.07 5.38
N THR A 86 9.62 4.63 5.19
CA THR A 86 8.75 5.06 4.09
C THR A 86 7.55 5.85 4.61
N SER A 87 6.98 6.65 3.72
CA SER A 87 5.76 7.40 4.00
C SER A 87 4.98 7.59 2.72
N LEU A 88 3.71 7.90 2.87
CA LEU A 88 2.91 8.48 1.79
C LEU A 88 2.95 9.99 1.96
N ASP A 89 3.14 10.70 0.86
CA ASP A 89 3.12 12.16 0.88
C ASP A 89 1.73 12.62 1.35
N ALA A 90 1.67 13.15 2.56
CA ALA A 90 0.47 13.70 3.17
C ALA A 90 0.57 15.22 3.04
N THR A 91 0.44 15.72 1.81
CA THR A 91 0.26 17.17 1.64
C THR A 91 -1.05 17.56 2.34
N ALA A 92 -0.91 18.47 3.32
CA ALA A 92 -1.79 18.72 4.47
C ALA A 92 -3.21 19.25 4.17
N SER A 93 -3.77 18.95 3.00
CA SER A 93 -5.17 19.22 2.70
C SER A 93 -5.99 17.95 2.98
N HIS A 94 -6.71 17.95 4.11
CA HIS A 94 -7.79 16.99 4.42
C HIS A 94 -7.41 15.50 4.63
N HIS A 95 -6.32 15.16 5.34
CA HIS A 95 -5.97 13.74 5.63
C HIS A 95 -5.81 12.81 4.40
N LEU A 96 -5.73 13.39 3.19
CA LEU A 96 -5.58 12.64 1.95
C LEU A 96 -4.16 12.09 1.86
N LEU A 97 -4.03 10.79 1.57
CA LEU A 97 -2.76 10.16 1.21
C LEU A 97 -2.40 10.57 -0.23
N HIS A 98 -1.97 11.83 -0.37
CA HIS A 98 -1.67 12.48 -1.62
C HIS A 98 -0.33 12.04 -2.20
N GLY A 99 -0.37 11.00 -3.00
CA GLY A 99 0.58 10.85 -4.08
C GLY A 99 1.70 9.87 -3.80
N LEU A 100 2.92 10.29 -4.10
CA LEU A 100 4.03 9.37 -4.30
C LEU A 100 4.45 8.72 -2.99
N VAL A 101 4.76 7.43 -3.04
CA VAL A 101 5.43 6.75 -1.93
C VAL A 101 6.86 7.27 -1.83
N GLN A 102 7.22 7.78 -0.65
CA GLN A 102 8.53 8.32 -0.35
C GLN A 102 9.37 7.31 0.46
N GLY A 103 10.69 7.54 0.51
CA GLY A 103 11.58 6.82 1.42
C GLY A 103 11.94 5.38 1.03
N VAL A 104 11.46 4.84 -0.09
CA VAL A 104 11.73 3.43 -0.50
C VAL A 104 13.22 3.14 -0.62
N GLN A 105 14.03 4.12 -1.04
CA GLN A 105 15.49 4.02 -1.13
C GLN A 105 16.20 4.11 0.22
N LYS A 106 15.50 4.56 1.28
CA LYS A 106 16.03 4.68 2.65
C LYS A 106 15.77 3.44 3.51
N VAL A 107 14.92 2.51 3.03
CA VAL A 107 14.61 1.26 3.72
C VAL A 107 15.89 0.47 3.97
N HIS A 108 16.16 0.15 5.23
CA HIS A 108 17.41 -0.48 5.63
C HIS A 108 17.58 -1.87 5.01
N ARG A 109 18.81 -2.20 4.60
CA ARG A 109 19.11 -3.47 3.89
C ARG A 109 18.74 -4.71 4.70
N SER A 110 18.81 -4.66 6.03
CA SER A 110 18.42 -5.78 6.89
C SER A 110 16.96 -6.18 6.70
N ARG A 111 16.04 -5.24 6.42
CA ARG A 111 14.62 -5.56 6.18
C ARG A 111 14.42 -6.43 4.94
N PHE A 112 15.27 -6.23 3.93
CA PHE A 112 15.29 -7.04 2.71
C PHE A 112 15.99 -8.39 2.87
N GLN A 113 16.67 -8.62 4.00
CA GLN A 113 17.32 -9.90 4.30
C GLN A 113 16.44 -10.81 5.18
N LEU A 114 15.36 -10.27 5.74
CA LEU A 114 14.41 -11.06 6.51
C LEU A 114 13.60 -11.96 5.58
N THR A 115 13.32 -13.18 6.05
CA THR A 115 12.39 -14.10 5.38
C THR A 115 11.01 -13.94 5.99
N CYS A 116 10.02 -13.63 5.16
CA CYS A 116 8.63 -13.54 5.61
C CYS A 116 8.15 -14.93 6.05
N GLN A 117 7.66 -15.06 7.29
CA GLN A 117 7.20 -16.34 7.82
C GLN A 117 5.91 -16.86 7.15
N LEU A 118 5.13 -15.97 6.53
CA LEU A 118 3.87 -16.32 5.86
C LEU A 118 4.11 -16.83 4.44
N CYS A 119 4.80 -16.05 3.59
CA CYS A 119 5.05 -16.45 2.20
C CYS A 119 6.37 -17.22 1.98
N ARG A 120 7.21 -17.32 3.01
CA ARG A 120 8.52 -18.01 2.99
C ARG A 120 9.53 -17.43 1.98
N GLN A 121 9.38 -16.15 1.60
CA GLN A 121 10.27 -15.47 0.65
C GLN A 121 11.09 -14.37 1.33
N GLN A 122 12.30 -14.16 0.81
CA GLN A 122 13.20 -13.04 1.17
C GLN A 122 13.08 -11.85 0.19
N HIS A 123 12.07 -11.86 -0.70
CA HIS A 123 11.86 -10.82 -1.69
C HIS A 123 10.94 -9.71 -1.15
N GLY A 124 11.49 -8.51 -0.95
CA GLY A 124 10.77 -7.37 -0.39
C GLY A 124 11.29 -7.01 1.00
N ALA A 125 10.72 -5.97 1.61
CA ALA A 125 11.12 -5.51 2.94
C ALA A 125 10.13 -6.02 3.99
N CYS A 126 10.65 -6.67 5.03
CA CYS A 126 9.82 -7.13 6.15
C CYS A 126 9.79 -6.11 7.30
N MET A 127 8.64 -6.04 7.95
CA MET A 127 8.49 -5.60 9.34
C MET A 127 8.73 -6.79 10.28
N GLN A 128 8.97 -6.51 11.56
CA GLN A 128 9.14 -7.54 12.59
C GLN A 128 8.03 -7.44 13.63
N CYS A 129 7.71 -8.56 14.25
CA CYS A 129 6.77 -8.60 15.38
C CYS A 129 7.26 -7.67 16.51
N CYS A 130 6.32 -6.95 17.13
CA CYS A 130 6.59 -6.07 18.27
C CYS A 130 6.72 -6.83 19.61
N GLU A 131 6.33 -8.11 19.65
CA GLU A 131 6.41 -8.93 20.86
C GLU A 131 7.86 -9.14 21.30
N THR A 132 8.08 -9.09 22.61
CA THR A 132 9.41 -9.16 23.20
C THR A 132 10.04 -10.53 22.89
N ARG A 133 11.26 -10.55 22.35
CA ARG A 133 11.99 -11.76 21.89
C ARG A 133 11.37 -12.48 20.69
N CYS A 134 10.40 -11.89 20.00
CA CYS A 134 9.94 -12.40 18.72
C CYS A 134 10.74 -11.76 17.57
N TYR A 135 11.45 -12.58 16.79
CA TYR A 135 12.22 -12.12 15.63
C TYR A 135 11.54 -12.42 14.30
N ALA A 136 10.26 -12.83 14.33
CA ALA A 136 9.51 -13.18 13.14
C ALA A 136 9.36 -11.96 12.21
N GLY A 137 9.74 -12.14 10.95
CA GLY A 137 9.62 -11.14 9.89
C GLY A 137 8.40 -11.39 9.02
N PHE A 138 7.74 -10.31 8.59
CA PHE A 138 6.56 -10.36 7.74
C PHE A 138 6.59 -9.24 6.72
N HIS A 139 6.20 -9.50 5.47
CA HIS A 139 5.79 -8.41 4.59
C HIS A 139 4.51 -7.79 5.13
N PRO A 140 4.37 -6.46 5.17
CA PRO A 140 3.16 -5.83 5.69
C PRO A 140 1.87 -6.34 5.05
N LEU A 141 1.88 -6.52 3.73
CA LEU A 141 0.71 -7.00 3.00
C LEU A 141 0.40 -8.48 3.27
N CYS A 142 1.42 -9.31 3.53
CA CYS A 142 1.21 -10.70 3.94
C CYS A 142 0.59 -10.78 5.34
N ALA A 143 1.12 -10.01 6.30
CA ALA A 143 0.58 -9.94 7.66
C ALA A 143 -0.90 -9.52 7.64
N ARG A 144 -1.21 -8.47 6.87
CA ARG A 144 -2.59 -8.01 6.67
C ARG A 144 -3.50 -9.09 6.08
N GLN A 145 -3.08 -9.76 5.01
CA GLN A 145 -3.87 -10.82 4.37
C GLN A 145 -4.08 -12.04 5.27
N ALA A 146 -3.15 -12.30 6.19
CA ALA A 146 -3.27 -13.36 7.18
C ALA A 146 -4.14 -12.96 8.39
N GLY A 147 -4.69 -11.73 8.41
CA GLY A 147 -5.54 -11.25 9.50
C GLY A 147 -4.77 -10.99 10.81
N TYR A 148 -3.46 -10.71 10.73
CA TYR A 148 -2.70 -10.35 11.92
C TYR A 148 -3.12 -8.96 12.42
N GLN A 149 -3.13 -8.78 13.73
CA GLN A 149 -3.28 -7.46 14.33
C GLN A 149 -2.02 -6.64 14.01
N MET A 150 -2.24 -5.42 13.54
CA MET A 150 -1.19 -4.49 13.15
C MET A 150 -1.50 -3.15 13.83
N GLU A 151 -0.60 -2.67 14.69
CA GLU A 151 -0.69 -1.38 15.40
C GLU A 151 0.48 -0.47 15.00
N VAL A 152 0.18 0.77 14.62
CA VAL A 152 1.16 1.79 14.18
C VAL A 152 1.69 2.55 15.39
#